data_AF-J0L9L3-F1
#
_entry.id   AF-J0L9L3-F1
#
_cell.length_a   1.000
_cell.length_b   1.000
_cell.length_c   1.000
_cell.angle_alpha   90.00
_cell.angle_beta   90.00
_cell.angle_gamma   90.00
#
_symmetry.space_group_name_H-M   'P 1'
#
loop_
_entity.id
_entity.type
_entity.pdbx_description
1 polymer ?
#
loop_
_entity_poly.entity_id
_entity_poly.type
_entity_poly.pdbx_seq_one_letter_code
_entity_poly.pdbx_strand_id
1 'polypeptide(L)'
;MSDFSDNFQEIFSIFLAIKITLSSKDNVSKSSTKLGDCEAICSNYLYINATQTAKYFGKLPADWLKTKETKLYIKALISHYDNIHNGDLVVVRKGGNDKSLTGTWIHKKLIITFARWLSPEFAVWCDFQIEEILSQKTVNLSRKEEVETQLVGLEFSFKHLRPSEASKIGMTKTLFTQIGLNTSYLPKYSDEEHTYSAKALLEKFGVKISVNK
;
A
#
# COMPACT_ATOMS: atom_id res chain seq x y z
N MET A 1 -19.63 -5.96 29.38
CA MET A 1 -18.63 -6.66 28.54
C MET A 1 -18.76 -6.22 27.08
N SER A 2 -19.02 -4.93 26.86
CA SER A 2 -19.31 -4.27 25.57
C SER A 2 -18.27 -3.21 25.21
N ASP A 3 -17.69 -2.55 26.22
CA ASP A 3 -16.84 -1.37 26.02
C ASP A 3 -15.44 -1.68 25.46
N PHE A 4 -15.03 -2.95 25.45
CA PHE A 4 -13.73 -3.37 24.90
C PHE A 4 -13.76 -3.57 23.38
N SER A 5 -14.93 -3.92 22.82
CA SER A 5 -15.13 -4.14 21.38
C SER A 5 -15.10 -2.81 20.59
N ASP A 6 -15.71 -1.77 21.15
CA ASP A 6 -15.84 -0.47 20.48
C ASP A 6 -14.50 0.27 20.44
N ASN A 7 -13.71 0.19 21.52
CA ASN A 7 -12.33 0.69 21.54
C ASN A 7 -11.41 -0.06 20.57
N PHE A 8 -11.67 -1.34 20.34
CA PHE A 8 -10.89 -2.14 19.39
C PHE A 8 -11.16 -1.72 17.95
N GLN A 9 -12.41 -1.37 17.59
CA GLN A 9 -12.77 -0.87 16.26
C GLN A 9 -12.19 0.52 15.96
N GLU A 10 -12.07 1.39 16.97
CA GLU A 10 -11.38 2.68 16.84
C GLU A 10 -9.87 2.51 16.61
N ILE A 11 -9.22 1.62 17.36
CA ILE A 11 -7.81 1.26 17.16
C ILE A 11 -7.61 0.56 15.81
N PHE A 12 -8.55 -0.30 15.41
CA PHE A 12 -8.57 -0.97 14.11
C PHE A 12 -8.71 0.05 12.98
N SER A 13 -9.51 1.10 13.15
CA SER A 13 -9.65 2.21 12.19
C SER A 13 -8.39 3.07 12.10
N ILE A 14 -7.71 3.31 13.24
CA ILE A 14 -6.42 4.03 13.28
C ILE A 14 -5.33 3.24 12.52
N PHE A 15 -5.29 1.92 12.66
CA PHE A 15 -4.32 1.08 11.96
C PHE A 15 -4.73 0.72 10.53
N LEU A 16 -6.02 0.66 10.21
CA LEU A 16 -6.53 0.54 8.84
C LEU A 16 -6.21 1.82 8.05
N ALA A 17 -6.30 2.99 8.68
CA ALA A 17 -5.82 4.25 8.09
C ALA A 17 -4.31 4.22 7.83
N ILE A 18 -3.51 3.58 8.70
CA ILE A 18 -2.08 3.32 8.46
C ILE A 18 -1.88 2.34 7.29
N LYS A 19 -2.71 1.28 7.16
CA LYS A 19 -2.68 0.31 6.03
C LYS A 19 -3.00 0.99 4.69
N ILE A 20 -4.02 1.84 4.63
CA ILE A 20 -4.41 2.62 3.44
C ILE A 20 -3.30 3.61 3.05
N THR A 21 -2.67 4.24 4.03
CA THR A 21 -1.63 5.25 3.79
C THR A 21 -0.29 4.66 3.39
N LEU A 22 0.08 3.48 3.91
CA LEU A 22 1.30 2.76 3.51
C LEU A 22 1.14 2.01 2.17
N SER A 23 -0.10 1.70 1.76
CA SER A 23 -0.40 1.09 0.46
C SER A 23 -0.45 2.11 -0.69
N SER A 24 -0.64 3.40 -0.40
CA SER A 24 -0.73 4.46 -1.41
C SER A 24 0.62 5.14 -1.61
N LYS A 25 1.58 4.44 -2.23
CA LYS A 25 2.78 5.10 -2.76
C LYS A 25 2.52 5.85 -4.07
N ASP A 26 1.34 5.69 -4.67
CA ASP A 26 0.95 6.36 -5.90
C ASP A 26 -0.44 7.01 -5.74
N ASN A 27 -0.48 8.19 -5.11
CA ASN A 27 -1.26 9.35 -5.58
C ASN A 27 -1.45 10.38 -4.46
N VAL A 28 -0.82 11.53 -4.69
CA VAL A 28 -1.12 12.79 -4.01
C VAL A 28 -2.53 13.22 -4.39
N SER A 29 -3.48 13.19 -3.45
CA SER A 29 -4.50 14.25 -3.35
C SER A 29 -5.31 14.14 -2.07
N LYS A 30 -5.51 15.31 -1.47
CA LYS A 30 -6.32 15.63 -0.29
C LYS A 30 -7.67 14.91 -0.31
N SER A 31 -8.00 14.19 0.75
CA SER A 31 -9.39 14.07 1.18
C SER A 31 -9.46 14.15 2.71
N SER A 32 -9.96 15.29 3.18
CA SER A 32 -10.30 15.54 4.57
C SER A 32 -11.60 14.80 4.88
N THR A 33 -11.52 13.61 5.46
CA THR A 33 -12.66 13.01 6.15
C THR A 33 -12.61 13.51 7.59
N LYS A 34 -13.60 14.31 7.99
CA LYS A 34 -13.74 14.86 9.34
C LYS A 34 -13.81 13.71 10.34
N LEU A 35 -12.69 13.48 11.02
CA LEU A 35 -12.52 12.56 12.13
C LEU A 35 -12.63 13.40 13.40
N GLY A 36 -13.60 13.09 14.26
CA GLY A 36 -13.76 13.75 15.55
C GLY A 36 -12.49 13.57 16.39
N ASP A 37 -11.76 14.67 16.58
CA ASP A 37 -10.80 14.94 17.65
C ASP A 37 -9.57 14.02 17.83
N CYS A 38 -9.10 13.34 16.78
CA CYS A 38 -7.77 12.71 16.75
C CYS A 38 -6.88 13.30 15.65
N GLU A 39 -6.73 14.62 15.66
CA GLU A 39 -5.84 15.33 14.73
C GLU A 39 -4.51 15.65 15.42
N ALA A 40 -3.52 14.75 15.27
CA ALA A 40 -2.14 15.02 15.68
C ALA A 40 -1.13 14.10 14.98
N ILE A 41 -1.12 14.07 13.64
CA ILE A 41 -0.03 13.48 12.86
C ILE A 41 0.84 14.64 12.36
N CYS A 42 1.94 14.92 13.08
CA CYS A 42 2.84 15.99 12.69
C CYS A 42 3.78 15.48 11.58
N SER A 43 3.58 16.02 10.38
CA SER A 43 4.47 16.04 9.20
C SER A 43 5.51 14.91 9.10
N ASN A 44 5.14 13.90 8.29
CA ASN A 44 5.94 12.77 7.80
C ASN A 44 5.95 11.47 8.64
N TYR A 45 4.79 10.96 9.07
CA TYR A 45 4.54 9.59 9.65
C TYR A 45 5.53 9.06 10.70
N LEU A 46 6.36 9.91 11.30
CA LEU A 46 7.53 9.45 12.04
C LEU A 46 7.26 9.30 13.53
N TYR A 47 6.26 10.00 14.06
CA TYR A 47 5.93 10.04 15.49
C TYR A 47 4.43 9.85 15.74
N ILE A 48 4.10 9.25 16.89
CA ILE A 48 2.74 9.15 17.41
C ILE A 48 2.64 9.75 18.82
N ASN A 49 1.47 10.31 19.17
CA ASN A 49 1.21 10.83 20.50
C ASN A 49 0.91 9.68 21.49
N ALA A 50 1.94 9.22 22.20
CA ALA A 50 1.82 8.15 23.17
C ALA A 50 0.93 8.53 24.36
N THR A 51 0.82 9.82 24.72
CA THR A 51 -0.02 10.26 25.84
C THR A 51 -1.50 10.09 25.52
N GLN A 52 -1.90 10.45 24.31
CA GLN A 52 -3.28 10.24 23.86
C GLN A 52 -3.60 8.75 23.78
N THR A 53 -2.71 7.93 23.22
CA THR A 53 -2.91 6.47 23.12
C THR A 53 -2.99 5.81 24.50
N ALA A 54 -2.05 6.10 25.41
CA ALA A 54 -2.02 5.46 26.72
C ALA A 54 -3.21 5.82 27.61
N LYS A 55 -3.79 7.01 27.41
CA LYS A 55 -4.98 7.46 28.14
C LYS A 55 -6.16 6.51 27.97
N TYR A 56 -6.36 5.95 26.78
CA TYR A 56 -7.42 4.95 26.52
C TYR A 56 -7.24 3.67 27.35
N PHE A 57 -6.00 3.30 27.66
CA PHE A 57 -5.67 2.13 28.47
C PHE A 57 -5.50 2.46 29.96
N GLY A 58 -5.81 3.69 30.39
CA GLY A 58 -5.59 4.14 31.77
C GLY A 58 -4.13 4.14 32.20
N LYS A 59 -3.19 4.23 31.25
CA LYS A 59 -1.75 4.10 31.45
C LYS A 59 -1.02 5.42 31.18
N LEU A 60 0.19 5.55 31.74
CA LEU A 60 1.06 6.71 31.51
C LEU A 60 2.32 6.30 30.75
N PRO A 61 2.67 6.95 29.60
CA PRO A 61 3.87 6.61 28.85
C PRO A 61 5.16 6.78 29.66
N ALA A 62 5.15 7.66 30.67
CA ALA A 62 6.26 7.85 31.58
C ALA A 62 6.61 6.56 32.35
N ASP A 63 5.63 5.71 32.68
CA ASP A 63 5.87 4.47 33.41
C ASP A 63 6.48 3.41 32.50
N TRP A 64 6.03 3.34 31.24
CA TRP A 64 6.65 2.52 30.22
C TRP A 64 8.13 2.86 29.99
N LEU A 65 8.47 4.14 29.89
CA LEU A 65 9.84 4.62 29.71
C LEU A 65 10.75 4.33 30.91
N LYS A 66 10.20 4.13 32.11
CA LYS A 66 10.97 3.76 33.31
C LYS A 66 11.38 2.29 33.31
N THR A 67 10.63 1.42 32.62
CA THR A 67 10.88 -0.03 32.64
C THR A 67 12.28 -0.38 32.13
N LYS A 68 12.86 -1.43 32.72
CA LYS A 68 14.20 -1.92 32.34
C LYS A 68 14.23 -2.37 30.88
N GLU A 69 13.18 -3.06 30.45
CA GLU A 69 13.03 -3.57 29.10
C GLU A 69 13.06 -2.44 28.06
N THR A 70 12.23 -1.40 28.23
CA THR A 70 12.20 -0.26 27.30
C THR A 70 13.54 0.46 27.21
N LYS A 71 14.24 0.64 28.33
CA LYS A 71 15.57 1.26 28.33
C LYS A 71 16.60 0.42 27.57
N LEU A 72 16.57 -0.91 27.74
CA LEU A 72 17.44 -1.82 27.00
C LEU A 72 17.11 -1.80 25.51
N TYR A 73 15.82 -1.80 25.16
CA TYR A 73 15.37 -1.74 23.77
C TYR A 73 15.78 -0.43 23.08
N ILE A 74 15.62 0.72 23.74
CA ILE A 74 16.09 2.02 23.23
C ILE A 74 17.60 2.01 23.01
N LYS A 75 18.37 1.48 23.97
CA LYS A 75 19.82 1.36 23.84
C LYS A 75 20.21 0.49 22.63
N ALA A 76 19.55 -0.66 22.47
CA ALA A 76 19.79 -1.55 21.34
C ALA A 76 19.43 -0.88 19.99
N LEU A 77 18.33 -0.12 19.94
CA LEU A 77 17.95 0.65 18.75
C LEU A 77 18.99 1.69 18.37
N ILE A 78 19.50 2.46 19.33
CA ILE A 78 20.55 3.47 19.08
C ILE A 78 21.83 2.79 18.59
N SER A 79 22.20 1.64 19.16
CA SER A 79 23.38 0.89 18.71
C SER A 79 23.24 0.28 17.31
N HIS A 80 22.02 0.03 16.83
CA HIS A 80 21.77 -0.56 15.52
C HIS A 80 21.67 0.49 14.40
N TYR A 81 21.37 1.75 14.72
CA TYR A 81 21.17 2.80 13.74
C TYR A 81 22.09 4.00 14.01
N ASP A 82 23.09 4.18 13.15
CA ASP A 82 24.10 5.25 13.28
C ASP A 82 23.51 6.67 13.25
N ASN A 83 22.30 6.83 12.70
CA ASN A 83 21.62 8.10 12.49
C ASN A 83 20.48 8.39 13.49
N ILE A 84 20.35 7.60 14.56
CA ILE A 84 19.31 7.79 15.57
C ILE A 84 19.94 8.11 16.91
N HIS A 85 19.61 9.27 17.47
CA HIS A 85 20.03 9.66 18.81
C HIS A 85 18.89 9.50 19.81
N ASN A 86 19.23 9.49 21.11
CA ASN A 86 18.25 9.27 22.17
C ASN A 86 17.12 10.33 22.19
N GLY A 87 17.44 11.57 21.81
CA GLY A 87 16.46 12.66 21.71
C GLY A 87 15.47 12.52 20.54
N ASP A 88 15.81 11.71 19.55
CA ASP A 88 14.97 11.50 18.35
C ASP A 88 13.94 10.40 18.56
N LEU A 89 14.09 9.57 19.59
CA LEU A 89 13.18 8.45 19.82
C LEU A 89 11.96 8.87 20.64
N VAL A 90 12.14 9.81 21.56
CA VAL A 90 11.09 10.27 22.47
C VAL A 90 11.16 11.80 22.59
N VAL A 91 10.10 12.47 22.15
CA VAL A 91 9.97 13.92 22.21
C VAL A 91 8.87 14.27 23.20
N VAL A 92 9.22 14.99 24.26
CA VAL A 92 8.24 15.43 25.27
C VAL A 92 7.90 16.89 25.01
N ARG A 93 6.65 17.16 24.63
CA ARG A 93 6.14 18.52 24.43
C ARG A 93 5.24 18.93 25.60
N LYS A 94 5.69 19.93 26.36
CA LYS A 94 4.97 20.50 27.51
C LYS A 94 4.71 21.98 27.25
N GLY A 95 3.45 22.40 27.36
CA GLY A 95 3.03 23.79 27.13
C GLY A 95 2.87 24.15 25.65
N GLY A 96 1.92 25.05 25.38
CA GLY A 96 1.53 25.51 24.03
C GLY A 96 0.05 25.93 24.02
N ASN A 97 -0.33 26.84 23.11
CA ASN A 97 -1.73 27.24 22.92
C ASN A 97 -2.59 26.05 22.44
N ASP A 98 -2.01 25.16 21.64
CA ASP A 98 -2.68 23.99 21.10
C ASP A 98 -2.54 22.77 22.03
N LYS A 99 -3.61 22.48 22.78
CA LYS A 99 -3.66 21.33 23.69
C LYS A 99 -3.50 19.99 22.97
N SER A 100 -3.87 19.89 21.69
CA SER A 100 -3.76 18.67 20.87
C SER A 100 -2.32 18.24 20.59
N LEU A 101 -1.37 19.19 20.60
CA LEU A 101 0.05 18.92 20.34
C LEU A 101 0.84 18.57 21.61
N THR A 102 0.20 18.64 22.77
CA THR A 102 0.84 18.38 24.05
C THR A 102 0.91 16.87 24.35
N GLY A 103 2.01 16.45 24.97
CA GLY A 103 2.21 15.06 25.37
C GLY A 103 3.59 14.52 25.05
N THR A 104 3.77 13.24 25.36
CA THR A 104 4.92 12.43 24.96
C THR A 104 4.67 11.85 23.58
N TRP A 105 5.59 12.14 22.67
CA TRP A 105 5.62 11.66 21.30
C TRP A 105 6.70 10.60 21.17
N ILE A 106 6.36 9.47 20.54
CA ILE A 106 7.30 8.36 20.35
C ILE A 106 7.51 8.10 18.87
N HIS A 107 8.74 7.78 18.51
CA HIS A 107 9.15 7.47 17.15
C HIS A 107 8.55 6.15 16.67
N LYS A 108 8.32 5.99 15.35
CA LYS A 108 7.67 4.82 14.74
C LYS A 108 8.29 3.48 15.12
N LYS A 109 9.60 3.44 15.34
CA LYS A 109 10.35 2.23 15.74
C LYS A 109 10.03 1.73 17.16
N LEU A 110 9.41 2.59 17.97
CA LEU A 110 8.98 2.27 19.33
C LEU A 110 7.50 1.88 19.43
N ILE A 111 6.72 2.01 18.34
CA ILE A 111 5.27 1.80 18.38
C ILE A 111 4.92 0.36 18.77
N ILE A 112 5.61 -0.63 18.20
CA ILE A 112 5.31 -2.05 18.46
C ILE A 112 5.59 -2.40 19.92
N THR A 113 6.74 -1.99 20.47
CA THR A 113 7.08 -2.28 21.87
C THR A 113 6.19 -1.50 22.84
N PHE A 114 5.75 -0.31 22.47
CA PHE A 114 4.77 0.46 23.22
C PHE A 114 3.38 -0.22 23.21
N ALA A 115 2.92 -0.69 22.04
CA ALA A 115 1.67 -1.44 21.89
C ALA A 115 1.66 -2.69 22.77
N ARG A 116 2.77 -3.45 22.80
CA ARG A 116 2.91 -4.65 23.64
C ARG A 116 2.77 -4.35 25.14
N TRP A 117 3.28 -3.20 25.58
CA TRP A 117 3.15 -2.78 26.97
C TRP A 117 1.74 -2.27 27.32
N LEU A 118 1.01 -1.71 26.35
CA LEU A 118 -0.34 -1.20 26.57
C LEU A 118 -1.34 -2.30 26.90
N SER A 119 -1.38 -3.39 26.12
CA SER A 119 -2.23 -4.55 26.40
C SER A 119 -1.65 -5.80 25.71
N PRO A 120 -1.66 -6.97 26.38
CA PRO A 120 -1.23 -8.23 25.77
C PRO A 120 -2.17 -8.66 24.63
N GLU A 121 -3.47 -8.38 24.71
CA GLU A 121 -4.43 -8.65 23.63
C GLU A 121 -4.11 -7.79 22.39
N PHE A 122 -3.76 -6.53 22.62
CA PHE A 122 -3.35 -5.63 21.55
C PHE A 122 -2.01 -6.04 20.93
N ALA A 123 -1.09 -6.58 21.73
CA ALA A 123 0.16 -7.16 21.24
C ALA A 123 -0.07 -8.28 20.22
N VAL A 124 -0.92 -9.26 20.59
CA VAL A 124 -1.26 -10.40 19.74
C VAL A 124 -1.88 -9.94 18.43
N TRP A 125 -2.75 -8.93 18.49
CA TRP A 125 -3.34 -8.35 17.30
C TRP A 125 -2.30 -7.69 16.38
N CYS A 126 -1.35 -6.92 16.93
CA CYS A 126 -0.26 -6.35 16.15
C CYS A 126 0.59 -7.44 15.47
N ASP A 127 0.88 -8.53 16.18
CA ASP A 127 1.64 -9.66 15.61
C ASP A 127 0.87 -10.32 14.46
N PHE A 128 -0.45 -10.53 14.59
CA PHE A 128 -1.29 -11.03 13.49
C PHE A 128 -1.29 -10.11 12.25
N GLN A 129 -1.31 -8.78 12.46
CA GLN A 129 -1.21 -7.83 11.35
C GLN A 129 0.15 -7.89 10.65
N ILE A 130 1.23 -8.08 11.41
CA ILE A 130 2.57 -8.28 10.84
C ILE A 130 2.60 -9.56 9.99
N GLU A 131 2.03 -10.66 10.48
CA GLU A 131 1.92 -11.93 9.74
C GLU A 131 1.11 -11.80 8.45
N GLU A 132 -0.01 -11.08 8.49
CA GLU A 132 -0.84 -10.80 7.30
C GLU A 132 -0.04 -10.05 6.23
N ILE A 133 0.69 -8.99 6.63
CA ILE A 133 1.51 -8.18 5.73
C ILE A 133 2.65 -9.01 5.12
N LEU A 134 3.32 -9.83 5.94
CA LEU A 134 4.39 -10.72 5.47
C LEU A 134 3.86 -11.73 4.44
N SER A 135 2.68 -12.30 4.71
CA SER A 135 2.02 -13.25 3.81
C SER A 135 1.64 -12.59 2.48
N GLN A 136 1.06 -11.39 2.52
CA GLN A 136 0.72 -10.62 1.32
C GLN A 136 1.96 -10.26 0.49
N LYS A 137 3.07 -9.90 1.13
CA LYS A 137 4.32 -9.58 0.43
C LYS A 137 4.84 -10.79 -0.35
N THR A 138 4.78 -11.98 0.24
CA THR A 138 5.20 -13.22 -0.42
C THR A 138 4.33 -13.52 -1.64
N VAL A 139 3.00 -13.37 -1.53
CA VAL A 139 2.06 -13.59 -2.64
C VAL A 139 2.24 -12.57 -3.77
N ASN A 140 2.51 -11.30 -3.44
CA ASN A 140 2.72 -10.28 -4.47
C ASN A 140 4.05 -10.45 -5.20
N LEU A 141 5.09 -10.96 -4.52
CA LEU A 141 6.37 -11.24 -5.13
C LEU A 141 6.26 -12.38 -6.15
N SER A 142 5.61 -13.49 -5.79
CA SER A 142 5.40 -14.62 -6.71
C SER A 142 4.57 -14.22 -7.93
N ARG A 143 3.50 -13.45 -7.73
CA ARG A 143 2.68 -12.95 -8.85
C ARG A 143 3.48 -12.07 -9.81
N LYS A 144 4.38 -11.23 -9.28
CA LYS A 144 5.23 -10.37 -10.12
C LYS A 144 6.19 -11.20 -10.97
N GLU A 145 6.83 -12.22 -10.39
CA GLU A 145 7.74 -13.13 -11.08
C GLU A 145 7.02 -13.93 -12.19
N GLU A 146 5.79 -14.38 -11.93
CA GLU A 146 4.94 -15.06 -12.92
C GLU A 146 4.61 -14.14 -14.11
N VAL A 147 4.24 -12.88 -13.85
CA VAL A 147 3.93 -11.89 -14.89
C VAL A 147 5.17 -11.58 -15.74
N GLU A 148 6.33 -11.39 -15.11
CA GLU A 148 7.59 -11.14 -15.82
C GLU A 148 7.96 -12.33 -16.72
N THR A 149 7.83 -13.56 -16.22
CA THR A 149 8.12 -14.78 -16.99
C THR A 149 7.22 -14.91 -18.23
N GLN A 150 5.92 -14.62 -18.09
CA GLN A 150 4.96 -14.67 -19.19
C GLN A 150 5.24 -13.60 -20.26
N LEU A 151 5.60 -12.38 -19.84
CA LEU A 151 5.97 -11.30 -20.76
C LEU A 151 7.23 -11.65 -21.57
N VAL A 152 8.26 -12.21 -20.91
CA VAL A 152 9.49 -12.64 -21.59
C VAL A 152 9.19 -13.73 -22.62
N GLY A 153 8.33 -14.70 -22.30
CA GLY A 153 7.88 -15.72 -23.25
C GLY A 153 7.15 -15.15 -24.47
N LEU A 154 6.33 -14.10 -24.25
CA LEU A 154 5.63 -13.40 -25.32
C LEU A 154 6.60 -12.62 -26.22
N GLU A 155 7.55 -11.88 -25.65
CA GLU A 155 8.58 -11.16 -26.40
C GLU A 155 9.45 -12.12 -27.22
N PHE A 156 9.84 -13.24 -26.62
CA PHE A 156 10.56 -14.31 -27.30
C PHE A 156 9.75 -14.81 -28.51
N SER A 157 8.45 -15.03 -28.33
CA SER A 157 7.55 -15.47 -29.40
C SER A 157 7.44 -14.42 -30.52
N PHE A 158 7.32 -13.13 -30.20
CA PHE A 158 7.30 -12.06 -31.19
C PHE A 158 8.57 -12.00 -32.03
N LYS A 159 9.73 -12.21 -31.39
CA LYS A 159 11.03 -12.18 -32.05
C LYS A 159 11.22 -13.37 -32.99
N HIS A 160 10.82 -14.57 -32.58
CA HIS A 160 11.09 -15.80 -33.34
C HIS A 160 10.01 -16.15 -34.36
N LEU A 161 8.73 -15.95 -34.04
CA LEU A 161 7.60 -16.29 -34.92
C LEU A 161 7.25 -15.18 -35.91
N ARG A 162 7.76 -13.94 -35.69
CA ARG A 162 7.43 -12.75 -36.49
C ARG A 162 5.93 -12.58 -36.79
N PRO A 163 5.06 -12.61 -35.77
CA PRO A 163 3.61 -12.47 -35.96
C PRO A 163 3.24 -11.09 -36.53
N SER A 164 2.09 -11.01 -37.20
CA SER A 164 1.50 -9.74 -37.63
C SER A 164 1.16 -8.84 -36.43
N GLU A 165 1.06 -7.53 -36.63
CA GLU A 165 0.69 -6.59 -35.55
C GLU A 165 -0.67 -6.95 -34.91
N ALA A 166 -1.62 -7.42 -35.72
CA ALA A 166 -2.92 -7.89 -35.21
C ALA A 166 -2.78 -9.08 -34.25
N SER A 167 -1.97 -10.08 -34.60
CA SER A 167 -1.69 -11.21 -33.71
C SER A 167 -0.93 -10.80 -32.45
N LYS A 168 0.02 -9.85 -32.54
CA LYS A 168 0.71 -9.31 -31.35
C LYS A 168 -0.28 -8.66 -30.38
N ILE A 169 -1.20 -7.86 -30.90
CA ILE A 169 -2.24 -7.20 -30.10
C ILE A 169 -3.17 -8.23 -29.48
N GLY A 170 -3.60 -9.25 -30.24
CA GLY A 170 -4.47 -10.33 -29.74
C GLY A 170 -3.81 -11.16 -28.64
N MET A 171 -2.55 -11.58 -28.85
CA MET A 171 -1.78 -12.31 -27.84
C MET A 171 -1.59 -11.47 -26.57
N THR A 172 -1.19 -10.20 -26.72
CA THR A 172 -1.04 -9.26 -25.61
C THR A 172 -2.36 -9.08 -24.84
N LYS A 173 -3.49 -8.88 -25.55
CA LYS A 173 -4.82 -8.73 -24.96
C LYS A 173 -5.24 -9.97 -24.16
N THR A 174 -4.99 -11.15 -24.71
CA THR A 174 -5.30 -12.44 -24.06
C THR A 174 -4.51 -12.59 -22.77
N LEU A 175 -3.20 -12.35 -22.83
CA LEU A 175 -2.32 -12.38 -21.66
C LEU A 175 -2.73 -11.36 -20.61
N PHE A 176 -2.94 -10.09 -20.99
CA PHE A 176 -3.32 -9.02 -20.06
C PHE A 176 -4.64 -9.30 -19.35
N THR A 177 -5.60 -9.91 -20.05
CA THR A 177 -6.86 -10.37 -19.44
C THR A 177 -6.62 -11.48 -18.43
N GLN A 178 -5.75 -12.46 -18.76
CA GLN A 178 -5.41 -13.57 -17.86
C GLN A 178 -4.69 -13.11 -16.59
N ILE A 179 -3.83 -12.10 -16.67
CA ILE A 179 -3.11 -11.52 -15.52
C ILE A 179 -3.92 -10.43 -14.79
N GLY A 180 -5.17 -10.17 -15.20
CA GLY A 180 -6.07 -9.23 -14.55
C GLY A 180 -5.74 -7.75 -14.77
N LEU A 181 -4.96 -7.43 -15.82
CA LEU A 181 -4.70 -6.04 -16.22
C LEU A 181 -5.86 -5.50 -17.05
N ASN A 182 -6.13 -4.21 -16.92
CA ASN A 182 -7.10 -3.52 -17.76
C ASN A 182 -6.60 -3.54 -19.22
N THR A 183 -7.48 -3.85 -20.18
CA THR A 183 -7.16 -3.86 -21.62
C THR A 183 -7.95 -2.82 -22.41
N SER A 184 -8.68 -1.91 -21.76
CA SER A 184 -9.58 -0.96 -22.42
C SER A 184 -8.85 0.10 -23.27
N TYR A 185 -7.56 0.30 -23.03
CA TYR A 185 -6.70 1.18 -23.83
C TYR A 185 -6.13 0.48 -25.07
N LEU A 186 -6.20 -0.86 -25.15
CA LEU A 186 -5.77 -1.56 -26.36
C LEU A 186 -6.74 -1.23 -27.49
N PRO A 187 -6.23 -0.94 -28.70
CA PRO A 187 -7.07 -0.69 -29.85
C PRO A 187 -7.98 -1.90 -30.10
N LYS A 188 -9.28 -1.63 -30.27
CA LYS A 188 -10.24 -2.66 -30.68
C LYS A 188 -9.91 -3.03 -32.13
N TYR A 189 -9.24 -4.14 -32.33
CA TYR A 189 -9.12 -4.72 -33.66
C TYR A 189 -10.44 -5.41 -33.99
N SER A 190 -10.91 -5.28 -35.22
CA SER A 190 -12.09 -6.02 -35.67
C SER A 190 -11.76 -7.50 -35.60
N ASP A 191 -12.49 -8.24 -34.78
CA ASP A 191 -12.55 -9.68 -34.94
C ASP A 191 -12.91 -9.97 -36.41
N GLU A 192 -12.39 -11.08 -36.92
CA GLU A 192 -12.37 -11.50 -38.33
C GLU A 192 -13.75 -11.58 -39.02
N GLU A 193 -14.84 -11.17 -38.36
CA GLU A 193 -16.20 -11.13 -38.92
C GLU A 193 -16.40 -10.09 -40.03
N HIS A 194 -15.49 -9.12 -40.17
CA HIS A 194 -15.52 -8.15 -41.27
C HIS A 194 -14.49 -8.48 -42.34
N THR A 195 -14.42 -9.73 -42.81
CA THR A 195 -13.74 -10.04 -44.08
C THR A 195 -14.56 -9.48 -45.25
N TYR A 196 -14.54 -8.16 -45.43
CA TYR A 196 -14.85 -7.61 -46.75
C TYR A 196 -13.65 -7.93 -47.64
N SER A 197 -13.87 -8.68 -48.73
CA SER A 197 -12.83 -8.80 -49.74
C SER A 197 -12.45 -7.41 -50.25
N ALA A 198 -11.19 -7.21 -50.64
CA ALA A 198 -10.75 -5.93 -51.21
C ALA A 198 -11.67 -5.48 -52.37
N LYS A 199 -12.18 -6.43 -53.15
CA LYS A 199 -13.18 -6.19 -54.19
C LYS A 199 -14.50 -5.63 -53.63
N ALA A 200 -15.04 -6.22 -52.56
CA ALA A 200 -16.27 -5.76 -51.92
C ALA A 200 -16.14 -4.35 -51.34
N LEU A 201 -14.96 -3.97 -50.84
CA LEU A 201 -14.69 -2.59 -50.39
C LEU A 201 -14.62 -1.62 -51.57
N LEU A 202 -13.91 -1.98 -52.63
CA LEU A 202 -13.77 -1.14 -53.83
C LEU A 202 -15.13 -0.86 -54.47
N GLU A 203 -16.01 -1.85 -54.50
CA GLU A 203 -17.39 -1.72 -54.97
C GLU A 203 -18.24 -0.84 -54.04
N LYS A 204 -18.15 -1.03 -52.72
CA LYS A 204 -18.86 -0.21 -51.72
C LYS A 204 -18.48 1.27 -51.79
N PHE A 205 -17.22 1.58 -52.08
CA PHE A 205 -16.71 2.96 -52.18
C PHE A 205 -16.70 3.50 -53.63
N GLY A 206 -17.27 2.77 -54.58
CA GLY A 206 -17.42 3.22 -55.98
C GLY A 206 -16.11 3.36 -56.75
N VAL A 207 -15.03 2.71 -56.31
CA VAL A 207 -13.73 2.76 -56.97
C VAL A 207 -13.71 1.76 -58.12
N LYS A 208 -13.78 2.28 -59.35
CA LYS A 208 -13.67 1.47 -60.57
C LYS A 208 -12.23 0.98 -60.75
N ILE A 209 -12.03 -0.32 -60.67
CA ILE A 209 -10.75 -0.96 -60.98
C ILE A 209 -10.63 -1.06 -62.50
N SER A 210 -9.79 -0.24 -63.11
CA SER A 210 -9.41 -0.42 -64.52
C SER A 210 -8.37 -1.53 -64.60
N VAL A 211 -8.74 -2.67 -65.17
CA VAL A 211 -7.77 -3.71 -65.51
C VAL A 211 -7.11 -3.29 -66.83
N ASN A 212 -5.84 -2.89 -66.79
CA ASN A 212 -5.05 -2.78 -68.01
C ASN A 212 -4.84 -4.19 -68.57
N LYS A 213 -5.35 -4.42 -69.78
CA LYS A 213 -5.11 -5.64 -70.56
C LYS A 213 -3.77 -5.58 -71.27
#